data_AF-A0A953KHG2-F1
#
_entry.id   AF-A0A953KHG2-F1
#
_cell.length_a   1.000
_cell.length_b   1.000
_cell.length_c   1.000
_cell.angle_alpha   90.00
_cell.angle_beta   90.00
_cell.angle_gamma   90.00
#
_symmetry.space_group_name_H-M   'P 1'
#
loop_
_entity.id
_entity.type
_entity.pdbx_description
1 polymer ?
#
loop_
_entity_poly.entity_id
_entity_poly.type
_entity_poly.pdbx_seq_one_letter_code
_entity_poly.pdbx_strand_id
1 'polypeptide(L)'
;MVWGGRLQSEQEMYWFESISTFLNLLLIWALSLKAKGDQRKSIDIILWIFFILFSFNTVGNLFAHSDFEKYFSILTFIFAVVLFNILWKKKD
;
A
#
# COMPACT_ATOMS: atom_id res chain seq x y z
N MET A 1 -1.77 10.08 4.07
CA MET A 1 -0.55 10.13 4.92
C MET A 1 -0.99 10.04 6.38
N VAL A 2 -1.17 8.84 6.96
CA VAL A 2 -1.50 8.68 8.40
C VAL A 2 -0.42 9.31 9.31
N TRP A 3 0.81 9.39 8.79
CA TRP A 3 1.98 9.79 9.55
C TRP A 3 2.32 11.27 9.40
N GLY A 4 1.88 11.93 8.32
CA GLY A 4 2.28 13.30 7.96
C GLY A 4 1.83 14.36 8.97
N GLY A 5 0.70 14.14 9.66
CA GLY A 5 0.21 15.05 10.70
C GLY A 5 0.90 14.90 12.07
N ARG A 6 1.79 13.91 12.23
CA ARG A 6 2.50 13.62 13.49
C ARG A 6 4.02 13.88 13.42
N LEU A 7 4.54 14.30 12.28
CA LEU A 7 5.97 14.53 12.08
C LEU A 7 6.39 15.83 12.78
N GLN A 8 7.37 15.73 13.67
CA GLN A 8 7.88 16.88 14.43
C GLN A 8 9.21 17.41 13.87
N SER A 9 9.86 16.67 12.95
CA SER A 9 11.15 17.05 12.37
C SER A 9 11.28 16.79 10.87
N GLU A 10 12.10 17.61 10.20
CA GLU A 10 12.45 17.45 8.78
C GLU A 10 13.13 16.09 8.49
N GLN A 11 13.93 15.59 9.43
CA GLN A 11 14.59 14.29 9.31
C GLN A 11 13.61 13.13 9.26
N GLU A 12 12.55 13.16 10.08
CA GLU A 12 11.49 12.14 10.03
C GLU A 12 10.78 12.17 8.67
N MET A 13 10.48 13.36 8.14
CA MET A 13 9.86 13.51 6.82
C MET A 13 10.66 12.79 5.71
N TYR A 14 11.98 12.98 5.66
CA TYR A 14 12.85 12.32 4.67
C TYR A 14 12.89 10.79 4.81
N TRP A 15 12.86 10.27 6.04
CA TRP A 15 12.77 8.83 6.28
C TRP A 15 11.44 8.27 5.76
N PHE A 16 10.34 8.95 6.05
CA PHE A 16 9.01 8.54 5.58
C PHE A 16 8.91 8.59 4.06
N GLU A 17 9.46 9.62 3.41
CA GLU A 17 9.48 9.73 1.96
C GLU A 17 10.30 8.61 1.33
N SER A 18 11.47 8.31 1.89
CA SER A 18 12.36 7.25 1.41
C SER A 18 11.71 5.86 1.54
N ILE A 19 11.11 5.56 2.70
CA ILE A 19 10.38 4.30 2.93
C ILE A 19 9.18 4.20 1.99
N SER A 20 8.41 5.28 1.84
CA SER A 20 7.23 5.31 0.97
C SER A 20 7.62 5.09 -0.50
N THR A 21 8.70 5.72 -0.96
CA THR A 21 9.22 5.54 -2.33
C THR A 21 9.67 4.10 -2.55
N PHE A 22 10.44 3.54 -1.62
CA PHE A 22 10.89 2.15 -1.69
C PHE A 22 9.72 1.15 -1.73
N LEU A 23 8.73 1.32 -0.86
CA LEU A 23 7.54 0.45 -0.83
C LEU A 23 6.74 0.56 -2.13
N ASN A 24 6.58 1.75 -2.71
CA ASN A 24 5.92 1.91 -4.00
C ASN A 24 6.70 1.24 -5.14
N LEU A 25 8.03 1.37 -5.18
CA LEU A 25 8.87 0.68 -6.16
C LEU A 25 8.75 -0.84 -6.03
N LEU A 26 8.78 -1.37 -4.79
CA LEU A 26 8.61 -2.79 -4.53
C LEU A 26 7.23 -3.30 -4.98
N LEU A 27 6.17 -2.52 -4.74
CA LEU A 27 4.82 -2.84 -5.19
C LEU A 27 4.73 -2.88 -6.72
N ILE A 28 5.24 -1.85 -7.41
CA ILE A 28 5.25 -1.80 -8.88
C ILE A 28 6.03 -2.98 -9.45
N TRP A 29 7.18 -3.31 -8.87
CA TRP A 29 7.99 -4.46 -9.27
C TRP A 29 7.24 -5.78 -9.11
N ALA A 30 6.62 -6.01 -7.94
CA ALA A 30 5.84 -7.22 -7.68
C ALA A 30 4.64 -7.36 -8.63
N LEU A 31 3.90 -6.26 -8.85
CA LEU A 31 2.79 -6.23 -9.81
C LEU A 31 3.27 -6.48 -11.25
N SER A 32 4.41 -5.93 -11.65
CA SER A 32 4.99 -6.13 -12.98
C SER A 32 5.36 -7.60 -13.22
N LEU A 33 5.93 -8.28 -12.23
CA LEU A 33 6.21 -9.72 -12.32
C LEU A 33 4.92 -10.53 -12.42
N LYS A 34 3.92 -10.20 -11.60
CA LYS A 34 2.61 -10.84 -11.63
C LYS A 34 1.92 -10.68 -12.99
N ALA A 35 1.99 -9.48 -13.58
CA ALA A 35 1.43 -9.17 -14.89
C ALA A 35 2.12 -9.94 -16.04
N LYS A 36 3.41 -10.29 -15.87
CA LYS A 36 4.15 -11.15 -16.80
C LYS A 36 3.82 -12.64 -16.66
N GLY A 37 2.87 -13.01 -15.80
CA GLY A 37 2.45 -14.39 -15.59
C GLY A 37 3.30 -15.17 -14.58
N ASP A 38 4.15 -14.48 -13.81
CA ASP A 38 4.97 -15.14 -12.81
C ASP A 38 4.10 -15.68 -11.66
N GLN A 39 4.19 -16.99 -11.44
CA GLN A 39 3.39 -17.69 -10.44
C GLN A 39 4.15 -17.99 -9.14
N ARG A 40 5.35 -17.42 -8.95
CA ARG A 40 6.12 -17.61 -7.71
C ARG A 40 5.31 -17.19 -6.49
N LYS A 41 5.22 -18.09 -5.51
CA LYS A 41 4.50 -17.85 -4.23
C LYS A 41 5.07 -16.63 -3.48
N SER A 42 6.35 -16.33 -3.63
CA SER A 42 6.98 -15.16 -3.02
C SER A 42 6.35 -13.84 -3.48
N ILE A 43 5.98 -13.73 -4.76
CA ILE A 43 5.30 -12.53 -5.30
C ILE A 43 3.93 -12.39 -4.67
N ASP A 44 3.17 -13.49 -4.57
CA ASP A 44 1.85 -13.46 -3.93
C ASP A 44 1.94 -13.08 -2.45
N ILE A 45 2.95 -13.57 -1.72
CA ILE A 45 3.20 -13.20 -0.32
C ILE A 45 3.46 -11.69 -0.21
N ILE A 46 4.31 -11.14 -1.09
CA ILE A 46 4.59 -9.70 -1.12
C ILE A 46 3.30 -8.89 -1.39
N LEU A 47 2.51 -9.30 -2.39
CA LEU A 47 1.24 -8.63 -2.70
C LEU A 47 0.21 -8.75 -1.56
N TRP A 48 0.19 -9.87 -0.83
CA TRP A 48 -0.63 -10.04 0.38
C TRP A 48 -0.21 -9.10 1.49
N ILE A 49 1.10 -8.91 1.71
CA ILE A 49 1.62 -7.93 2.67
C ILE A 49 1.14 -6.52 2.30
N PHE A 50 1.24 -6.14 1.02
CA PHE A 50 0.72 -4.85 0.54
C PHE A 50 -0.80 -4.73 0.71
N PHE A 51 -1.55 -5.80 0.44
CA PHE A 51 -3.00 -5.80 0.66
C PHE A 51 -3.36 -5.52 2.13
N ILE A 52 -2.69 -6.20 3.07
CA ILE A 52 -2.87 -5.98 4.51
C ILE A 52 -2.48 -4.54 4.86
N LEU A 53 -1.33 -4.07 4.38
CA LEU A 53 -0.84 -2.72 4.63
C LEU A 53 -1.83 -1.64 4.14
N PHE A 54 -2.40 -1.78 2.94
CA PHE A 54 -3.38 -0.84 2.42
C PHE A 54 -4.74 -0.93 3.13
N SER A 55 -5.12 -2.12 3.57
CA SER A 55 -6.33 -2.32 4.39
C SER A 55 -6.19 -1.60 5.74
N PHE A 56 -5.08 -1.81 6.44
CA PHE A 56 -4.78 -1.08 7.68
C PHE A 56 -4.68 0.43 7.46
N ASN A 57 -4.04 0.87 6.37
CA ASN A 57 -3.99 2.29 6.03
C ASN A 57 -5.39 2.86 5.77
N THR A 58 -6.28 2.11 5.12
CA THR A 58 -7.66 2.56 4.88
C THR A 58 -8.39 2.78 6.19
N VAL A 59 -8.33 1.80 7.09
CA VAL A 59 -8.93 1.89 8.43
C VAL A 59 -8.35 3.08 9.19
N GLY A 60 -7.02 3.20 9.29
CA GLY A 60 -6.36 4.28 10.01
C GLY A 60 -6.69 5.67 9.45
N ASN A 61 -6.66 5.82 8.12
CA ASN A 61 -6.98 7.09 7.45
C ASN A 61 -8.48 7.46 7.56
N LEU A 62 -9.38 6.47 7.65
CA LEU A 62 -10.82 6.73 7.82
C LEU A 62 -11.14 7.34 9.21
N PHE A 63 -10.40 6.92 10.24
CA PHE A 63 -10.48 7.46 11.60
C PHE A 63 -9.60 8.69 11.83
N ALA A 64 -8.91 9.17 10.80
CA ALA A 64 -8.06 10.33 10.91
C ALA A 64 -8.89 11.63 11.04
N HIS A 65 -8.31 12.63 11.71
CA HIS A 65 -8.99 13.91 11.93
C HIS A 65 -8.87 14.84 10.72
N SER A 66 -7.80 14.70 9.92
CA SER A 66 -7.58 15.52 8.72
C SER A 66 -8.42 15.05 7.55
N ASP A 67 -9.06 15.99 6.84
CA ASP A 67 -9.81 15.68 5.62
C ASP A 67 -8.90 15.11 4.52
N PHE A 68 -7.64 15.56 4.45
CA PHE A 68 -6.67 14.99 3.50
C PHE A 68 -6.43 13.50 3.76
N GLU A 69 -6.29 13.10 5.03
CA GLU A 69 -6.11 11.70 5.40
C GLU A 69 -7.36 10.89 5.05
N LYS A 70 -8.56 11.42 5.32
CA LYS A 70 -9.82 10.76 4.95
C LYS A 70 -9.95 10.56 3.43
N TYR A 71 -9.61 11.54 2.60
CA TYR A 71 -9.60 11.34 1.14
C TYR A 71 -8.56 10.30 0.72
N PHE A 72 -7.41 10.26 1.39
CA PHE A 72 -6.38 9.26 1.15
C PHE A 72 -6.85 7.84 1.50
N SER A 73 -7.80 7.67 2.43
CA SER A 73 -8.42 6.38 2.73
C SER A 73 -9.11 5.76 1.51
N ILE A 74 -9.74 6.58 0.66
CA ILE A 74 -10.40 6.13 -0.57
C ILE A 74 -9.37 5.57 -1.54
N LEU A 75 -8.23 6.25 -1.69
CA LEU A 75 -7.14 5.79 -2.53
C LEU A 75 -6.55 4.46 -2.03
N THR A 76 -6.29 4.34 -0.73
CA THR A 76 -5.75 3.08 -0.17
C THR A 76 -6.77 1.95 -0.24
N PHE A 77 -8.06 2.26 -0.16
CA PHE A 77 -9.12 1.27 -0.34
C PHE A 77 -9.15 0.72 -1.77
N ILE A 78 -9.03 1.60 -2.78
CA ILE A 78 -8.94 1.19 -4.19
C ILE A 78 -7.74 0.23 -4.38
N PHE A 79 -6.58 0.56 -3.82
CA PHE A 79 -5.42 -0.35 -3.90
C PHE A 79 -5.65 -1.69 -3.22
N ALA A 80 -6.30 -1.71 -2.04
CA ALA A 80 -6.66 -2.95 -1.37
C ALA A 80 -7.58 -3.82 -2.25
N VAL A 81 -8.62 -3.23 -2.84
CA VAL A 81 -9.56 -3.96 -3.72
C VAL A 81 -8.86 -4.51 -4.97
N VAL A 82 -8.01 -3.70 -5.62
CA VAL A 82 -7.25 -4.14 -6.80
C VAL A 82 -6.33 -5.31 -6.46
N LEU A 83 -5.59 -5.23 -5.36
CA LEU A 83 -4.70 -6.32 -4.93
C LEU A 83 -5.46 -7.59 -4.58
N PHE A 84 -6.60 -7.46 -3.88
CA PHE A 84 -7.45 -8.60 -3.59
C PHE A 84 -7.93 -9.29 -4.86
N ASN A 85 -8.34 -8.53 -5.88
CA ASN A 85 -8.78 -9.09 -7.16
C ASN A 85 -7.65 -9.85 -7.87
N ILE A 86 -6.43 -9.29 -7.92
CA ILE A 86 -5.26 -9.92 -8.53
C ILE A 86 -4.88 -11.22 -7.81
N LEU A 87 -4.94 -11.23 -6.48
CA LEU A 87 -4.61 -12.39 -5.66
C LEU A 87 -5.68 -13.49 -5.77
N TRP A 88 -6.96 -13.10 -5.85
CA TRP A 88 -8.07 -14.03 -5.96
C TRP A 88 -8.12 -14.74 -7.32
N LYS A 89 -7.86 -14.04 -8.42
CA LYS A 89 -7.84 -14.63 -9.78
C LYS A 89 -6.83 -15.75 -9.99
N LYS A 90 -5.85 -15.94 -9.09
CA LYS A 90 -4.89 -17.04 -9.18
C LYS A 90 -5.43 -18.38 -8.68
N LYS A 91 -6.64 -18.42 -8.10
CA LYS A 91 -7.19 -19.63 -7.49
C LYS A 91 -8.06 -20.47 -8.43
N ASP A 92 -8.19 -20.07 -9.70
CA ASP A 92 -8.96 -20.78 -10.73
C ASP A 92 -8.05 -21.43 -11.79
#